data_AF-R0IJ22-F1
#
_entry.id   AF-R0IJ22-F1
#
_cell.length_a   1.000
_cell.length_b   1.000
_cell.length_c   1.000
_cell.angle_alpha   90.00
_cell.angle_beta   90.00
_cell.angle_gamma   90.00
#
_symmetry.space_group_name_H-M   'P 1'
#
loop_
_entity.id
_entity.type
_entity.pdbx_description
1 polymer ?
#
loop_
_entity_poly.entity_id
_entity_poly.type
_entity_poly.pdbx_seq_one_letter_code
_entity_poly.pdbx_strand_id
1 'polypeptide(L)'
;MLSSHCLNDDPWNKFPFTGFVAMISAVLTLMVDSITTSVFSRSGKEEPHADVASAYTPDQEMGRSHHGDHGLNLSDDKELGSTLQLLRYRVIAIVLELGIVVHSIVIGVSVGATNNTCTIKGLIAALCFHQMFEGMGLGGCILQAKYEWVKKAVMAFFFAVTTPFGVVLGMALSKTYKENSPDSLITVGLLNASSGGLLIYMSLVDLLAADFMGQKMQQSIKLQLKSYAAVLLGSGGMAVLAKWT
;
A
#
# COMPACT_ATOMS: atom_id res chain seq x y z
N MET A 1 3.81 -17.23 -15.84
CA MET A 1 2.52 -17.53 -15.18
C MET A 1 1.29 -17.19 -16.02
N LEU A 2 1.17 -16.06 -16.74
CA LEU A 2 0.08 -15.89 -17.72
C LEU A 2 0.49 -16.07 -19.19
N SER A 3 1.79 -16.05 -19.47
CA SER A 3 2.36 -16.33 -20.81
C SER A 3 3.01 -17.72 -20.87
N SER A 4 2.50 -18.68 -20.08
CA SER A 4 3.05 -20.04 -20.04
C SER A 4 2.65 -20.81 -21.31
N HIS A 5 3.56 -21.61 -21.85
CA HIS A 5 3.26 -22.55 -22.94
C HIS A 5 2.23 -23.63 -22.56
N CYS A 6 1.94 -23.79 -21.26
CA CYS A 6 0.89 -24.68 -20.77
C CYS A 6 -0.53 -24.08 -20.88
N LEU A 7 -0.66 -22.80 -21.26
CA LEU A 7 -1.94 -22.13 -21.50
C LEU A 7 -2.25 -22.11 -23.00
N ASN A 8 -3.54 -22.15 -23.32
CA ASN A 8 -4.01 -22.09 -24.69
C ASN A 8 -3.64 -20.74 -25.34
N ASP A 9 -3.24 -20.74 -26.62
CA ASP A 9 -2.77 -19.52 -27.29
C ASP A 9 -3.83 -18.41 -27.34
N ASP A 10 -5.10 -18.78 -27.41
CA ASP A 10 -6.25 -17.87 -27.33
C ASP A 10 -7.04 -18.11 -26.03
N PRO A 11 -7.26 -17.09 -25.17
CA PRO A 11 -6.84 -15.69 -25.27
C PRO A 11 -5.49 -15.36 -24.60
N TRP A 12 -4.89 -16.31 -23.87
CA TRP A 12 -3.85 -16.02 -22.88
C TRP A 12 -2.53 -15.50 -23.46
N ASN A 13 -2.13 -15.94 -24.66
CA ASN A 13 -0.91 -15.47 -25.31
C ASN A 13 -1.13 -14.28 -26.26
N LYS A 14 -2.39 -13.95 -26.59
CA LYS A 14 -2.74 -12.84 -27.49
C LYS A 14 -3.01 -11.53 -26.77
N PHE A 15 -3.48 -11.58 -25.52
CA PHE A 15 -3.83 -10.39 -24.74
C PHE A 15 -2.97 -10.26 -23.48
N PRO A 16 -2.45 -9.06 -23.15
CA PRO A 16 -1.57 -8.85 -22.00
C PRO A 16 -2.35 -8.81 -20.67
N PHE A 17 -2.94 -9.94 -20.26
CA PHE A 17 -3.76 -10.06 -19.06
C PHE A 17 -3.05 -9.60 -17.79
N THR A 18 -1.75 -9.89 -17.64
CA THR A 18 -0.96 -9.44 -16.49
C THR A 18 -0.99 -7.92 -16.34
N GLY A 19 -0.69 -7.20 -17.42
CA GLY A 19 -0.68 -5.74 -17.41
C GLY A 19 -2.08 -5.16 -17.22
N PHE A 20 -3.07 -5.74 -17.90
CA PHE A 20 -4.46 -5.31 -17.78
C PHE A 20 -4.99 -5.43 -16.33
N VAL A 21 -4.79 -6.58 -15.69
CA VAL A 21 -5.24 -6.83 -14.32
C VAL A 21 -4.48 -5.95 -13.32
N ALA A 22 -3.17 -5.75 -13.52
CA ALA A 22 -2.40 -4.83 -12.71
C ALA A 22 -2.93 -3.39 -12.80
N MET A 23 -3.25 -2.92 -14.00
CA MET A 23 -3.80 -1.58 -14.21
C MET A 23 -5.21 -1.42 -13.60
N ILE A 24 -6.08 -2.42 -13.75
CA ILE A 24 -7.39 -2.41 -13.07
C ILE A 24 -7.20 -2.33 -11.56
N SER A 25 -6.31 -3.16 -11.00
CA SER A 25 -6.06 -3.14 -9.56
C SER A 25 -5.54 -1.78 -9.09
N ALA A 26 -4.63 -1.15 -9.85
CA ALA A 26 -4.13 0.19 -9.52
C ALA A 26 -5.25 1.25 -9.53
N VAL A 27 -6.14 1.20 -10.52
CA VAL A 27 -7.31 2.11 -10.61
C VAL A 27 -8.30 1.87 -9.48
N LEU A 28 -8.54 0.61 -9.10
CA LEU A 28 -9.39 0.28 -7.95
C LEU A 28 -8.78 0.81 -6.65
N THR A 29 -7.46 0.68 -6.46
CA THR A 29 -6.77 1.26 -5.31
C THR A 29 -6.91 2.78 -5.28
N LEU A 30 -6.72 3.46 -6.42
CA LEU A 30 -6.95 4.91 -6.55
C LEU A 30 -8.40 5.28 -6.20
N MET A 31 -9.38 4.51 -6.67
CA MET A 31 -10.79 4.75 -6.37
C MET A 31 -11.06 4.65 -4.87
N VAL A 32 -10.51 3.63 -4.19
CA VAL A 32 -10.64 3.47 -2.74
C VAL A 32 -9.98 4.64 -2.00
N ASP A 33 -8.76 5.01 -2.37
CA ASP A 33 -8.02 6.12 -1.76
C ASP A 33 -8.75 7.47 -1.95
N SER A 34 -9.27 7.72 -3.16
CA SER A 34 -10.04 8.92 -3.49
C SER A 34 -11.36 9.00 -2.71
N ILE A 35 -12.15 7.92 -2.68
CA ILE A 35 -13.41 7.87 -1.92
C ILE A 35 -13.13 8.08 -0.44
N THR A 36 -12.14 7.37 0.11
CA THR A 36 -11.73 7.48 1.52
C THR A 36 -11.38 8.92 1.87
N THR A 37 -10.53 9.56 1.04
CA THR A 37 -10.16 10.97 1.20
C THR A 37 -11.38 11.90 1.13
N SER A 38 -12.31 11.65 0.21
CA SER A 38 -13.52 12.48 0.04
C SER A 38 -14.48 12.39 1.23
N VAL A 39 -14.68 11.18 1.78
CA VAL A 39 -15.57 10.93 2.93
C VAL A 39 -14.99 11.57 4.19
N PHE A 40 -13.67 11.48 4.39
CA PHE A 40 -13.01 12.15 5.51
C PHE A 40 -13.01 13.67 5.36
N SER A 41 -12.81 14.19 4.15
CA SER A 41 -12.86 15.63 3.91
C SER A 41 -14.27 16.22 4.10
N ARG A 42 -15.33 15.45 3.81
CA ARG A 42 -16.72 15.85 4.14
C ARG A 42 -17.04 15.76 5.62
N SER A 43 -16.63 14.69 6.29
CA SER A 43 -16.90 14.52 7.73
C SER A 43 -16.21 15.59 8.57
N GLY A 44 -15.07 16.13 8.12
CA GLY A 44 -14.42 17.29 8.74
C GLY A 44 -15.11 18.64 8.49
N LYS A 45 -16.13 18.69 7.62
CA LYS A 45 -16.92 19.91 7.32
C LYS A 45 -18.35 19.87 7.89
N GLU A 46 -18.85 18.69 8.26
CA GLU A 46 -20.19 18.49 8.83
C GLU A 46 -20.06 18.06 10.32
N GLU A 47 -19.79 19.01 11.22
CA GLU A 47 -20.17 18.83 12.63
C GLU A 47 -21.71 18.99 12.75
N PRO A 48 -22.40 18.17 13.56
CA PRO A 48 -23.85 18.24 13.70
C PRO A 48 -24.26 19.36 14.66
N HIS A 49 -24.98 20.36 14.15
CA HIS A 49 -25.85 21.19 14.98
C HIS A 49 -26.94 20.30 15.59
N ALA A 50 -26.73 19.84 16.83
CA ALA A 50 -27.77 19.23 17.64
C ALA A 50 -28.35 20.30 18.57
N ASP A 51 -29.42 20.95 18.11
CA ASP A 51 -30.37 21.65 18.97
C ASP A 51 -31.02 20.66 19.93
N VAL A 52 -30.80 20.83 21.24
CA VAL A 52 -31.74 20.32 22.26
C VAL A 52 -31.92 21.39 23.32
N ALA A 53 -33.13 21.95 23.34
CA ALA A 53 -33.63 22.92 24.29
C ALA A 53 -33.71 22.36 25.73
N SER A 54 -33.42 23.21 26.72
CA SER A 54 -34.06 23.13 28.03
C SER A 54 -34.23 24.53 28.63
N ALA A 55 -35.45 24.80 29.08
CA ALA A 55 -35.98 26.07 29.57
C ALA A 55 -35.58 26.40 31.02
N TYR A 56 -35.45 27.70 31.37
CA TYR A 56 -36.23 28.42 32.40
C TYR A 56 -35.78 29.91 32.58
N THR A 57 -36.61 30.84 32.10
CA THR A 57 -37.08 32.16 32.66
C THR A 57 -36.14 33.34 33.07
N PRO A 58 -36.67 34.60 33.09
CA PRO A 58 -36.03 35.79 32.52
C PRO A 58 -35.50 36.79 33.57
N ASP A 59 -34.66 37.74 33.14
CA ASP A 59 -34.85 39.18 33.41
C ASP A 59 -33.80 40.09 32.71
N GLN A 60 -34.35 41.07 31.98
CA GLN A 60 -33.99 42.49 31.84
C GLN A 60 -32.61 43.03 31.35
N GLU A 61 -32.75 43.99 30.40
CA GLU A 61 -31.94 45.20 30.10
C GLU A 61 -30.86 45.19 29.00
N MET A 62 -31.29 45.68 27.83
CA MET A 62 -30.77 46.82 27.05
C MET A 62 -29.27 47.16 27.12
N GLY A 63 -28.58 47.04 25.97
CA GLY A 63 -27.27 47.69 25.77
C GLY A 63 -26.60 47.39 24.44
N ARG A 64 -26.59 48.38 23.54
CA ARG A 64 -25.65 48.49 22.40
C ARG A 64 -24.22 48.17 22.85
N SER A 65 -23.42 47.47 22.03
CA SER A 65 -22.06 47.86 21.59
C SER A 65 -21.30 46.73 20.88
N HIS A 66 -20.80 47.05 19.68
CA HIS A 66 -19.46 46.80 19.13
C HIS A 66 -18.78 45.41 19.14
N HIS A 67 -18.08 45.16 18.02
CA HIS A 67 -17.01 44.20 17.76
C HIS A 67 -17.39 42.72 17.53
N GLY A 68 -17.70 42.42 16.27
CA GLY A 68 -17.56 41.07 15.71
C GLY A 68 -16.09 40.80 15.39
N ASP A 69 -15.44 40.16 16.35
CA ASP A 69 -14.11 39.58 16.34
C ASP A 69 -13.83 38.75 15.08
N HIS A 70 -12.80 39.12 14.31
CA HIS A 70 -12.17 38.27 13.28
C HIS A 70 -11.06 37.43 13.94
N GLY A 71 -11.44 36.67 14.95
CA GLY A 71 -10.56 35.77 15.68
C GLY A 71 -10.97 34.32 15.44
N LEU A 72 -10.00 33.51 14.99
CA LEU A 72 -9.94 32.06 15.25
C LEU A 72 -10.81 31.14 14.37
N ASN A 73 -10.24 30.73 13.22
CA ASN A 73 -10.41 29.36 12.69
C ASN A 73 -9.10 28.76 12.13
N LEU A 74 -7.98 29.51 12.15
CA LEU A 74 -6.68 29.01 11.65
C LEU A 74 -6.09 27.86 12.48
N SER A 75 -6.49 27.74 13.75
CA SER A 75 -6.01 26.69 14.66
C SER A 75 -6.69 25.35 14.38
N ASP A 76 -8.02 25.36 14.24
CA ASP A 76 -8.82 24.17 13.90
C ASP A 76 -8.50 23.62 12.51
N ASP A 77 -8.33 24.49 11.51
CA ASP A 77 -7.96 24.06 10.15
C ASP A 77 -6.60 23.35 10.09
N LYS A 78 -5.63 23.82 10.89
CA LYS A 78 -4.30 23.18 10.97
C LYS A 78 -4.35 21.86 11.74
N GLU A 79 -5.12 21.79 12.82
CA GLU A 79 -5.26 20.57 13.61
C GLU A 79 -5.99 19.48 12.81
N LEU A 80 -7.09 19.83 12.16
CA LEU A 80 -7.85 18.96 11.25
C LEU A 80 -6.98 18.46 10.09
N GLY A 81 -6.21 19.35 9.45
CA GLY A 81 -5.27 19.00 8.39
C GLY A 81 -4.20 18.00 8.85
N SER A 82 -3.68 18.18 10.07
CA SER A 82 -2.67 17.27 10.64
C SER A 82 -3.25 15.89 10.98
N THR A 83 -4.47 15.84 11.51
CA THR A 83 -5.19 14.60 11.80
C THR A 83 -5.53 13.84 10.53
N LEU A 84 -5.98 14.54 9.47
CA LEU A 84 -6.27 13.93 8.17
C LEU A 84 -5.01 13.34 7.53
N GLN A 85 -3.87 14.04 7.58
CA GLN A 85 -2.60 13.48 7.08
C GLN A 85 -2.18 12.24 7.86
N LEU A 86 -2.36 12.23 9.18
CA LEU A 86 -2.05 11.07 10.00
C LEU A 86 -2.95 9.87 9.65
N LEU A 87 -4.25 10.10 9.45
CA LEU A 87 -5.17 9.07 8.96
C LEU A 87 -4.75 8.53 7.58
N ARG A 88 -4.32 9.41 6.66
CA ARG A 88 -3.82 8.99 5.35
C ARG A 88 -2.60 8.07 5.49
N TYR A 89 -1.60 8.44 6.31
CA TYR A 89 -0.45 7.55 6.54
C TYR A 89 -0.85 6.21 7.16
N ARG A 90 -1.87 6.18 8.03
CA ARG A 90 -2.40 4.94 8.59
C ARG A 90 -3.04 4.05 7.54
N VAL A 91 -3.87 4.63 6.66
CA VAL A 91 -4.51 3.91 5.55
C VAL A 91 -3.45 3.36 4.61
N ILE A 92 -2.49 4.18 4.18
CA ILE A 92 -1.36 3.74 3.33
C ILE A 92 -0.62 2.57 3.97
N ALA A 93 -0.27 2.65 5.25
CA ALA A 93 0.45 1.58 5.94
C ALA A 93 -0.34 0.26 5.99
N ILE A 94 -1.65 0.30 6.22
CA ILE A 94 -2.51 -0.89 6.26
C ILE A 94 -2.71 -1.48 4.87
N VAL A 95 -2.95 -0.64 3.86
CA VAL A 95 -3.16 -1.12 2.48
C VAL A 95 -1.86 -1.69 1.90
N LEU A 96 -0.72 -1.05 2.20
CA LEU A 96 0.59 -1.57 1.83
C LEU A 96 0.87 -2.91 2.51
N GLU A 97 0.59 -3.03 3.81
CA GLU A 97 0.73 -4.29 4.53
C GLU A 97 -0.14 -5.41 3.93
N LEU A 98 -1.42 -5.12 3.64
CA LEU A 98 -2.33 -6.08 3.00
C LEU A 98 -1.79 -6.52 1.62
N GLY A 99 -1.29 -5.58 0.83
CA GLY A 99 -0.65 -5.87 -0.46
C GLY A 99 0.57 -6.78 -0.32
N ILE A 100 1.46 -6.46 0.63
CA ILE A 100 2.65 -7.27 0.91
C ILE A 100 2.25 -8.66 1.41
N VAL A 101 1.24 -8.79 2.26
CA VAL A 101 0.77 -10.09 2.75
C VAL A 101 0.30 -10.98 1.60
N VAL A 102 -0.58 -10.46 0.74
CA VAL A 102 -1.07 -11.22 -0.43
C VAL A 102 0.08 -11.60 -1.35
N HIS A 103 0.98 -10.64 -1.67
CA HIS A 103 2.14 -10.89 -2.51
C HIS A 103 3.05 -11.98 -1.95
N SER A 104 3.36 -11.88 -0.65
CA SER A 104 4.27 -12.76 0.07
C SER A 104 3.74 -14.20 0.15
N ILE A 105 2.43 -14.40 0.34
CA ILE A 105 1.82 -15.74 0.30
C ILE A 105 1.98 -16.36 -1.09
N VAL A 106 1.66 -15.60 -2.13
CA VAL A 106 1.69 -16.08 -3.52
C VAL A 106 3.10 -16.47 -3.94
N ILE A 107 4.09 -15.64 -3.62
CA ILE A 107 5.51 -15.94 -3.83
C ILE A 107 5.93 -17.17 -3.01
N GLY A 108 5.58 -17.20 -1.72
CA GLY A 108 5.93 -18.30 -0.83
C GLY A 108 5.40 -19.65 -1.34
N VAL A 109 4.13 -19.70 -1.77
CA VAL A 109 3.52 -20.91 -2.34
C VAL A 109 4.28 -21.38 -3.58
N SER A 110 4.61 -20.45 -4.47
CA SER A 110 5.35 -20.75 -5.71
C SER A 110 6.75 -21.32 -5.42
N VAL A 111 7.46 -20.77 -4.43
CA VAL A 111 8.76 -21.32 -4.01
C VAL A 111 8.61 -22.67 -3.33
N GLY A 112 7.61 -22.82 -2.44
CA GLY A 112 7.38 -24.05 -1.68
C GLY A 112 6.96 -25.25 -2.53
N ALA A 113 6.31 -25.01 -3.67
CA ALA A 113 5.91 -26.06 -4.61
C ALA A 113 6.93 -26.31 -5.74
N THR A 114 8.02 -25.54 -5.79
CA THR A 114 9.16 -25.80 -6.68
C THR A 114 9.98 -27.01 -6.20
N ASN A 115 10.34 -27.92 -7.12
CA ASN A 115 11.10 -29.15 -6.81
C ASN A 115 12.58 -29.11 -7.25
N ASN A 116 13.05 -28.02 -7.86
CA ASN A 116 14.43 -27.91 -8.35
C ASN A 116 15.35 -27.20 -7.34
N THR A 117 16.26 -27.96 -6.72
CA THR A 117 17.20 -27.46 -5.70
C THR A 117 18.11 -26.34 -6.20
N CYS A 118 18.50 -26.33 -7.48
CA CYS A 118 19.34 -25.27 -8.05
C CYS A 118 18.57 -23.95 -8.11
N THR A 119 17.33 -24.01 -8.58
CA THR A 119 16.41 -22.87 -8.65
C THR A 119 16.07 -22.36 -7.25
N ILE A 120 15.74 -23.25 -6.31
CA ILE A 120 15.39 -22.87 -4.92
C ILE A 120 16.51 -22.06 -4.24
N LYS A 121 17.78 -22.45 -4.42
CA LYS A 121 18.91 -21.72 -3.81
C LYS A 121 19.02 -20.29 -4.35
N GLY A 122 18.87 -20.12 -5.66
CA GLY A 122 18.85 -18.79 -6.29
C GLY A 122 17.64 -17.96 -5.84
N LEU A 123 16.46 -18.56 -5.85
CA LEU A 123 15.20 -17.94 -5.43
C LEU A 123 15.27 -17.45 -3.98
N ILE A 124 15.76 -18.26 -3.04
CA ILE A 124 15.89 -17.86 -1.63
C ILE A 124 16.84 -16.67 -1.50
N ALA A 125 17.98 -16.67 -2.19
CA ALA A 125 18.92 -15.56 -2.15
C ALA A 125 18.28 -14.27 -2.68
N ALA A 126 17.61 -14.33 -3.83
CA ALA A 126 16.90 -13.19 -4.41
C ALA A 126 15.76 -12.70 -3.51
N LEU A 127 14.99 -13.61 -2.89
CA LEU A 127 13.91 -13.28 -1.97
C LEU A 127 14.40 -12.61 -0.69
N CYS A 128 15.54 -13.02 -0.13
CA CYS A 128 16.12 -12.33 1.02
C CYS A 128 16.40 -10.85 0.72
N PHE A 129 16.98 -10.56 -0.45
CA PHE A 129 17.22 -9.18 -0.87
C PHE A 129 15.91 -8.45 -1.16
N HIS A 130 14.95 -9.09 -1.84
CA HIS A 130 13.65 -8.52 -2.13
C HIS A 130 12.89 -8.13 -0.85
N GLN A 131 12.77 -9.08 0.08
CA GLN A 131 12.10 -8.91 1.36
C GLN A 131 12.77 -7.83 2.22
N MET A 132 14.10 -7.68 2.13
CA MET A 132 14.79 -6.60 2.83
C MET A 132 14.31 -5.22 2.36
N PHE A 133 14.16 -4.99 1.05
CA PHE A 133 13.69 -3.72 0.51
C PHE A 133 12.20 -3.48 0.78
N GLU A 134 11.36 -4.50 0.63
CA GLU A 134 9.94 -4.42 1.00
C GLU A 134 9.76 -4.09 2.48
N GLY A 135 10.55 -4.71 3.37
CA GLY A 135 10.51 -4.47 4.81
C GLY A 135 10.95 -3.05 5.18
N MET A 136 11.95 -2.50 4.50
CA MET A 136 12.32 -1.09 4.68
C MET A 136 11.21 -0.13 4.26
N GLY A 137 10.53 -0.40 3.15
CA GLY A 137 9.39 0.39 2.68
C GLY A 137 8.21 0.36 3.66
N LEU A 138 7.82 -0.84 4.11
CA LEU A 138 6.76 -1.01 5.10
C LEU A 138 7.13 -0.35 6.44
N GLY A 139 8.37 -0.52 6.90
CA GLY A 139 8.88 0.10 8.12
C GLY A 139 8.77 1.63 8.07
N GLY A 140 9.10 2.25 6.93
CA GLY A 140 8.92 3.68 6.70
C GLY A 140 7.46 4.13 6.86
N CYS A 141 6.51 3.37 6.31
CA CYS A 141 5.07 3.66 6.42
C CYS A 141 4.56 3.51 7.86
N ILE A 142 4.97 2.45 8.56
CA ILE A 142 4.61 2.20 9.96
C ILE A 142 5.10 3.33 10.88
N LEU A 143 6.32 3.85 10.63
CA LEU A 143 6.87 4.97 11.39
C LEU A 143 6.09 6.27 11.14
N GLN A 144 5.68 6.54 9.90
CA GLN A 144 4.88 7.72 9.54
C GLN A 144 3.46 7.68 10.12
N ALA A 145 2.87 6.48 10.24
CA ALA A 145 1.53 6.27 10.78
C ALA A 145 1.40 6.52 12.30
N LYS A 146 2.52 6.77 13.00
CA LYS A 146 2.60 7.02 14.46
C LYS A 146 1.78 6.02 15.28
N TYR A 147 1.90 4.74 14.94
CA TYR A 147 1.22 3.67 15.65
C TYR A 147 1.82 3.41 17.04
N GLU A 148 0.96 2.94 17.94
CA GLU A 148 1.37 2.33 19.21
C GLU A 148 2.28 1.14 18.97
N TRP A 149 3.19 0.86 19.91
CA TRP A 149 4.18 -0.21 19.78
C TRP A 149 3.56 -1.58 19.47
N VAL A 150 2.41 -1.89 20.08
CA VAL A 150 1.68 -3.15 19.83
C VAL A 150 1.30 -3.28 18.36
N LYS A 151 0.76 -2.23 17.74
CA LYS A 151 0.40 -2.25 16.32
C LYS A 151 1.65 -2.41 15.45
N LYS A 152 2.74 -1.69 15.74
CA LYS A 152 4.03 -1.85 15.04
C LYS A 152 4.53 -3.29 15.09
N ALA A 153 4.47 -3.90 16.27
CA ALA A 153 4.90 -5.28 16.49
C ALA A 153 3.99 -6.29 15.76
N VAL A 154 2.67 -6.10 15.78
CA VAL A 154 1.72 -6.93 15.03
C VAL A 154 1.99 -6.85 13.52
N MET A 155 2.20 -5.65 13.00
CA MET A 155 2.46 -5.49 11.56
C MET A 155 3.79 -6.13 11.14
N ALA A 156 4.84 -5.93 11.94
CA ALA A 156 6.13 -6.58 11.73
C ALA A 156 6.03 -8.12 11.83
N PHE A 157 5.20 -8.63 12.74
CA PHE A 157 4.95 -10.06 12.87
C PHE A 157 4.29 -10.65 11.62
N PHE A 158 3.24 -10.01 11.09
CA PHE A 158 2.58 -10.45 9.86
C PHE A 158 3.55 -10.42 8.68
N PHE A 159 4.33 -9.35 8.53
CA PHE A 159 5.39 -9.27 7.52
C PHE A 159 6.38 -10.44 7.60
N ALA A 160 6.84 -10.80 8.80
CA ALA A 160 7.85 -11.85 8.99
C ALA A 160 7.30 -13.27 8.78
N VAL A 161 6.05 -13.54 9.18
CA VAL A 161 5.49 -14.90 9.16
C VAL A 161 4.86 -15.28 7.83
N THR A 162 4.44 -14.30 7.03
CA THR A 162 3.62 -14.55 5.83
C THR A 162 4.37 -15.32 4.75
N THR A 163 5.62 -14.95 4.44
CA THR A 163 6.43 -15.65 3.43
C THR A 163 6.75 -17.10 3.85
N PRO A 164 7.27 -17.37 5.08
CA PRO A 164 7.44 -18.74 5.57
C PRO A 164 6.14 -19.57 5.57
N PHE A 165 5.02 -18.96 5.97
CA PHE A 165 3.71 -19.60 5.91
C PHE A 165 3.35 -20.01 4.47
N GLY A 166 3.53 -19.10 3.50
CA GLY A 166 3.33 -19.40 2.07
C GLY A 166 4.21 -20.55 1.59
N VAL A 167 5.47 -20.61 2.00
CA VAL A 167 6.40 -21.70 1.64
C VAL A 167 5.92 -23.05 2.21
N VAL A 168 5.52 -23.08 3.48
CA VAL A 168 4.96 -24.29 4.10
C VAL A 168 3.69 -24.72 3.40
N LEU A 169 2.81 -23.78 3.06
CA LEU A 169 1.59 -24.05 2.33
C LEU A 169 1.88 -24.60 0.92
N GLY A 170 2.85 -24.03 0.21
CA GLY A 170 3.32 -24.53 -1.09
C GLY A 170 3.86 -25.95 -1.00
N MET A 171 4.68 -26.24 0.01
CA MET A 171 5.18 -27.60 0.26
C MET A 171 4.05 -28.59 0.58
N ALA A 172 3.06 -28.19 1.38
CA ALA A 172 1.92 -29.03 1.72
C ALA A 172 1.05 -29.33 0.49
N LEU A 173 0.85 -28.32 -0.35
CA LEU A 173 0.06 -28.44 -1.57
C LEU A 173 0.82 -29.13 -2.71
N SER A 174 2.15 -29.19 -2.69
CA SER A 174 3.00 -29.73 -3.77
C SER A 174 2.63 -31.13 -4.29
N LYS A 175 1.96 -31.96 -3.47
CA LYS A 175 1.50 -33.30 -3.86
C LYS A 175 0.21 -33.28 -4.70
N THR A 176 -0.63 -32.27 -4.55
CA THR A 176 -1.93 -32.12 -5.24
C THR A 176 -1.89 -30.99 -6.26
N TYR A 177 -1.03 -29.99 -6.02
CA TYR A 177 -0.82 -28.82 -6.84
C TYR A 177 0.17 -29.14 -7.95
N LYS A 178 -0.32 -29.12 -9.19
CA LYS A 178 0.54 -29.16 -10.37
C LYS A 178 0.86 -27.71 -10.75
N GLU A 179 2.08 -27.27 -10.46
CA GLU A 179 2.65 -25.95 -10.84
C GLU A 179 2.37 -25.55 -12.30
N ASN A 180 2.27 -26.54 -13.19
CA ASN A 180 2.04 -26.36 -14.63
C ASN A 180 0.58 -26.57 -15.06
N SER A 181 -0.37 -26.70 -14.12
CA SER A 181 -1.79 -26.81 -14.45
C SER A 181 -2.33 -25.44 -14.90
N PRO A 182 -3.14 -25.36 -15.96
CA PRO A 182 -3.78 -24.11 -16.41
C PRO A 182 -4.45 -23.33 -15.28
N ASP A 183 -5.23 -23.99 -14.43
CA ASP A 183 -5.99 -23.34 -13.35
C ASP A 183 -5.09 -22.69 -12.29
N SER A 184 -3.98 -23.36 -11.97
CA SER A 184 -2.96 -22.89 -11.03
C SER A 184 -2.24 -21.68 -11.61
N LEU A 185 -1.78 -21.77 -12.87
CA LEU A 185 -1.09 -20.71 -13.57
C LEU A 185 -1.96 -19.46 -13.72
N ILE A 186 -3.25 -19.63 -14.03
CA ILE A 186 -4.22 -18.53 -14.14
C ILE A 186 -4.43 -17.89 -12.78
N THR A 187 -4.75 -18.66 -11.74
CA THR A 187 -5.08 -18.12 -10.41
C THR A 187 -3.90 -17.38 -9.81
N VAL A 188 -2.71 -17.99 -9.79
CA VAL A 188 -1.49 -17.36 -9.28
C VAL A 188 -1.08 -16.16 -10.14
N GLY A 189 -1.21 -16.28 -11.45
CA GLY A 189 -0.93 -15.19 -12.38
C GLY A 189 -1.81 -13.97 -12.17
N LEU A 190 -3.12 -14.16 -11.98
CA LEU A 190 -4.08 -13.09 -11.70
C LEU A 190 -3.85 -12.46 -10.33
N LEU A 191 -3.64 -13.26 -9.29
CA LEU A 191 -3.34 -12.76 -7.94
C LEU A 191 -2.04 -11.96 -7.89
N ASN A 192 -1.00 -12.43 -8.60
CA ASN A 192 0.26 -11.70 -8.69
C ASN A 192 0.12 -10.41 -9.50
N ALA A 193 -0.66 -10.44 -10.60
CA ALA A 193 -0.96 -9.25 -11.38
C ALA A 193 -1.73 -8.20 -10.57
N SER A 194 -2.77 -8.61 -9.82
CA SER A 194 -3.52 -7.70 -8.96
C SER A 194 -2.65 -7.12 -7.85
N SER A 195 -1.87 -7.97 -7.17
CA SER A 195 -0.95 -7.52 -6.11
C SER A 195 0.09 -6.55 -6.65
N GLY A 196 0.67 -6.82 -7.83
CA GLY A 196 1.61 -5.93 -8.50
C GLY A 196 0.97 -4.57 -8.85
N GLY A 197 -0.27 -4.57 -9.34
CA GLY A 197 -1.03 -3.34 -9.59
C GLY A 197 -1.23 -2.47 -8.35
N LEU A 198 -1.62 -3.09 -7.23
CA LEU A 198 -1.76 -2.41 -5.94
C LEU A 198 -0.42 -1.82 -5.49
N LEU A 199 0.67 -2.58 -5.53
CA LEU A 199 2.00 -2.12 -5.11
C LEU A 199 2.57 -1.04 -6.05
N ILE A 200 2.24 -1.06 -7.35
CA ILE A 200 2.58 0.02 -8.29
C ILE A 200 1.88 1.32 -7.90
N TYR A 201 0.58 1.27 -7.60
CA TYR A 201 -0.15 2.46 -7.13
C TYR A 201 0.46 2.98 -5.82
N MET A 202 0.65 2.10 -4.83
CA MET A 202 1.21 2.45 -3.53
C MET A 202 2.59 3.09 -3.67
N SER A 203 3.47 2.49 -4.47
CA SER A 203 4.82 3.03 -4.67
C SER A 203 4.81 4.37 -5.38
N LEU A 204 4.14 4.51 -6.52
CA LEU A 204 4.18 5.73 -7.32
C LEU A 204 3.39 6.88 -6.69
N VAL A 205 2.17 6.62 -6.23
CA VAL A 205 1.23 7.65 -5.78
C VAL A 205 1.33 7.90 -4.28
N ASP A 206 1.31 6.86 -3.47
CA ASP A 206 1.25 7.01 -2.01
C ASP A 206 2.61 7.21 -1.34
N LEU A 207 3.70 6.72 -1.95
CA LEU A 207 5.05 6.89 -1.43
C LEU A 207 5.85 7.93 -2.22
N LEU A 208 6.17 7.66 -3.49
CA LEU A 208 7.05 8.52 -4.27
C LEU A 208 6.44 9.92 -4.48
N ALA A 209 5.19 10.02 -4.94
CA ALA A 209 4.59 11.33 -5.15
C ALA A 209 4.45 12.12 -3.83
N ALA A 210 4.09 11.45 -2.72
CA ALA A 210 4.02 12.09 -1.41
C ALA A 210 5.38 12.64 -0.94
N ASP A 211 6.46 11.87 -1.11
CA ASP A 211 7.81 12.29 -0.75
C ASP A 211 8.34 13.39 -1.67
N PHE A 212 8.24 13.22 -2.99
CA PHE A 212 8.79 14.16 -3.98
C PHE A 212 8.02 15.48 -4.06
N MET A 213 6.73 15.49 -3.79
CA MET A 213 5.92 16.72 -3.75
C MET A 213 5.98 17.42 -2.38
N GLY A 214 6.67 16.84 -1.40
CA GLY A 214 6.89 17.44 -0.10
C GLY A 214 7.78 18.69 -0.13
N GLN A 215 7.52 19.64 0.78
CA GLN A 215 8.22 20.93 0.87
C GLN A 215 9.74 20.78 0.92
N LYS A 216 10.27 19.81 1.69
CA LYS A 216 11.72 19.56 1.81
C LYS A 216 12.37 19.20 0.47
N MET A 217 11.70 18.37 -0.33
CA MET A 217 12.20 17.94 -1.63
C MET A 217 12.05 19.07 -2.66
N GLN A 218 10.93 19.80 -2.63
CA GLN A 218 10.67 20.93 -3.54
C GLN A 218 11.61 22.13 -3.35
N GLN A 219 12.20 22.29 -2.17
CA GLN A 219 13.14 23.38 -1.87
C GLN A 219 14.58 23.14 -2.38
N SER A 220 14.93 21.93 -2.84
CA SER A 220 16.31 21.60 -3.23
C SER A 220 16.40 20.66 -4.43
N ILE A 221 16.75 21.22 -5.59
CA ILE A 221 17.00 20.46 -6.83
C ILE A 221 18.12 19.43 -6.65
N LYS A 222 19.15 19.75 -5.86
CA LYS A 222 20.26 18.82 -5.57
C LYS A 222 19.77 17.59 -4.82
N LEU A 223 18.84 17.78 -3.88
CA LEU A 223 18.23 16.66 -3.14
C LEU A 223 17.32 15.84 -4.05
N GLN A 224 16.48 16.49 -4.86
CA GLN A 224 15.62 15.82 -5.85
C GLN A 224 16.41 14.90 -6.78
N LEU A 225 17.50 15.42 -7.38
CA LEU A 225 18.28 14.63 -8.32
C LEU A 225 18.94 13.42 -7.65
N LYS A 226 19.44 13.58 -6.41
CA LYS A 226 19.97 12.47 -5.62
C LYS A 226 18.90 11.43 -5.29
N SER A 227 17.70 11.87 -4.92
CA SER A 227 16.57 10.97 -4.64
C SER A 227 16.12 10.23 -5.90
N TYR A 228 16.02 10.90 -7.05
CA TYR A 228 15.70 10.23 -8.32
C TYR A 228 16.77 9.22 -8.72
N ALA A 229 18.05 9.56 -8.56
CA ALA A 229 19.13 8.60 -8.78
C ALA A 229 19.00 7.38 -7.85
N ALA A 230 18.67 7.57 -6.57
CA ALA A 230 18.44 6.48 -5.64
C ALA A 230 17.24 5.61 -6.03
N VAL A 231 16.13 6.21 -6.47
CA VAL A 231 14.96 5.47 -7.00
C VAL A 231 15.34 4.62 -8.20
N LEU A 232 16.05 5.20 -9.18
CA LEU A 232 16.48 4.48 -10.38
C LEU A 232 17.47 3.35 -10.07
N LEU A 233 18.38 3.56 -9.12
CA LEU A 233 19.29 2.52 -8.64
C LEU A 233 18.53 1.40 -7.93
N GLY A 234 17.54 1.73 -7.11
CA GLY A 234 16.67 0.76 -6.45
C GLY A 234 15.87 -0.06 -7.47
N SER A 235 15.18 0.59 -8.40
CA SER A 235 14.40 -0.10 -9.44
C SER A 235 15.29 -0.95 -10.36
N GLY A 236 16.48 -0.44 -10.71
CA GLY A 236 17.47 -1.17 -11.49
C GLY A 236 18.00 -2.40 -10.74
N GLY A 237 18.28 -2.26 -9.44
CA GLY A 237 18.68 -3.37 -8.57
C GLY A 237 17.62 -4.48 -8.51
N MET A 238 16.35 -4.11 -8.33
CA MET A 238 15.24 -5.06 -8.33
C MET A 238 15.06 -5.74 -9.70
N ALA A 239 15.25 -5.02 -10.80
CA ALA A 239 15.22 -5.60 -12.15
C ALA A 239 16.37 -6.59 -12.40
N VAL A 240 17.57 -6.33 -11.86
CA VAL A 240 18.68 -7.27 -11.92
C VAL A 240 18.36 -8.50 -11.10
N LEU A 241 17.86 -8.37 -9.87
CA LEU A 241 17.46 -9.52 -9.05
C LEU A 241 16.48 -10.42 -9.81
N ALA A 242 15.45 -9.83 -10.44
CA ALA A 242 14.46 -10.56 -11.23
C ALA A 242 15.03 -11.39 -12.38
N LYS A 243 16.21 -11.06 -12.92
CA LYS A 243 16.87 -11.88 -13.96
C LYS A 243 17.49 -13.16 -13.40
N TRP A 244 17.88 -13.15 -12.13
CA TRP A 244 18.58 -14.25 -11.44
C TRP A 244 17.64 -15.07 -10.54
N THR A 245 16.35 -14.72 -10.54
CA THR A 245 15.25 -15.36 -9.81
C THR A 245 14.46 -16.21 -10.82
#